data_AF-A0A2E1J9F9-F1
#
_entry.id   AF-A0A2E1J9F9-F1
#
_cell.length_a   1.000
_cell.length_b   1.000
_cell.length_c   1.000
_cell.angle_alpha   90.00
_cell.angle_beta   90.00
_cell.angle_gamma   90.00
#
_symmetry.space_group_name_H-M   'P 1'
#
loop_
_entity.id
_entity.type
_entity.pdbx_description
1 polymer ?
#
loop_
_entity_poly.entity_id
_entity_poly.type
_entity_poly.pdbx_seq_one_letter_code
_entity_poly.pdbx_strand_id
1 'polypeptide(L)' 'MLVRQRVGILLMILFLPINGPLLRIGIQEIMDKPVPIGEFYFFTLCVILFLLGGVMTFTPKLKSPF' A
#
# COMPACT_ATOMS: atom_id res chain seq x y z
N MET A 1 -13.09 13.58 5.26
CA MET A 1 -12.71 12.48 4.32
C MET A 1 -13.46 11.21 4.70
N LEU A 2 -13.88 10.43 3.71
CA LEU A 2 -14.44 9.09 3.94
C LEU A 2 -13.39 8.17 4.58
N VAL A 3 -13.84 7.17 5.33
CA VAL A 3 -12.94 6.11 5.88
C VAL A 3 -12.12 5.47 4.76
N ARG A 4 -12.75 5.18 3.61
CA ARG A 4 -12.05 4.71 2.39
C ARG A 4 -10.87 5.60 1.99
N GLN A 5 -11.04 6.92 2.00
CA GLN A 5 -9.98 7.85 1.61
C GLN A 5 -8.86 7.89 2.66
N ARG A 6 -9.19 7.81 3.95
CA ARG A 6 -8.20 7.72 5.02
C ARG A 6 -7.34 6.46 4.88
N VAL A 7 -7.97 5.31 4.62
CA VAL A 7 -7.24 4.06 4.33
C VAL A 7 -6.40 4.19 3.06
N GLY A 8 -6.94 4.82 2.01
CA GLY A 8 -6.20 5.07 0.77
C GLY A 8 -4.93 5.88 0.99
N ILE A 9 -5.00 6.95 1.78
CA ILE A 9 -3.85 7.79 2.13
C ILE A 9 -2.81 6.98 2.92
N LEU A 10 -3.25 6.17 3.89
CA LEU A 10 -2.34 5.30 4.64
C LEU A 10 -1.62 4.31 3.72
N LEU A 11 -2.34 3.68 2.79
CA LEU A 11 -1.74 2.78 1.80
C LEU A 11 -0.71 3.50 0.93
N MET A 12 -1.01 4.72 0.48
CA MET A 12 -0.09 5.51 -0.33
C MET A 12 1.20 5.90 0.41
N ILE A 13 1.09 6.26 1.69
CA ILE A 13 2.25 6.64 2.50
C ILE A 13 3.10 5.41 2.83
N LEU A 14 2.47 4.32 3.26
CA LEU A 14 3.20 3.11 3.66
C LEU A 14 3.87 2.45 2.46
N PHE A 15 3.14 2.22 1.37
CA PHE A 15 3.61 1.44 0.23
C PHE A 15 4.22 2.27 -0.91
N LEU A 16 4.70 3.48 -0.61
CA LEU A 16 5.52 4.22 -1.56
C LEU A 16 6.63 3.30 -2.11
N PRO A 17 6.93 3.26 -3.42
CA PRO A 17 7.89 2.29 -3.96
C PRO A 17 9.27 2.36 -3.30
N ILE A 18 9.72 3.55 -2.89
CA ILE A 18 10.97 3.74 -2.14
C ILE A 18 10.95 3.09 -0.75
N ASN A 19 9.78 2.92 -0.14
CA ASN A 19 9.61 2.26 1.16
C ASN A 19 9.60 0.74 1.03
N GLY A 20 9.49 0.17 -0.17
CA GLY A 20 9.46 -1.28 -0.38
C GLY A 20 10.64 -2.01 0.29
N PRO A 21 11.90 -1.64 0.02
CA PRO A 21 13.05 -2.23 0.70
C PRO A 21 13.02 -2.05 2.21
N LEU A 22 12.62 -0.87 2.70
CA LEU A 22 12.55 -0.56 4.13
C LEU A 22 11.50 -1.40 4.85
N LEU A 23 10.31 -1.55 4.26
CA LEU A 23 9.23 -2.40 4.77
C LEU A 23 9.66 -3.86 4.83
N ARG A 24 10.38 -4.34 3.80
CA ARG A 24 10.86 -5.72 3.77
C ARG A 24 11.85 -5.99 4.90
N ILE A 25 12.80 -5.07 5.13
CA ILE A 25 13.77 -5.16 6.23
C ILE A 25 13.03 -5.14 7.57
N GLY A 26 12.10 -4.19 7.77
CA GLY A 26 11.30 -4.12 9.01
C GLY A 26 10.47 -5.37 9.27
N ILE A 27 9.90 -6.01 8.23
CA ILE A 27 9.19 -7.29 8.37
C ILE A 27 10.15 -8.41 8.78
N GLN A 28 11.35 -8.46 8.21
CA GLN A 28 12.36 -9.46 8.58
C GLN A 28 12.79 -9.32 10.04
N GLU A 29 13.03 -8.09 10.49
CA GLU A 29 13.40 -7.79 11.89
C GLU A 29 12.29 -8.15 12.87
N ILE A 30 11.03 -7.88 12.53
CA ILE A 30 9.88 -8.17 13.41
C ILE A 30 9.56 -9.68 13.44
N MET A 31 9.67 -10.36 12.30
CA MET A 31 9.31 -11.78 12.18
C MET A 31 10.46 -12.74 12.50
N ASP A 32 11.66 -12.20 12.70
CA ASP A 32 12.92 -12.94 12.93
C ASP A 32 13.17 -14.05 11.88
N LYS A 33 12.66 -13.80 10.67
CA LYS A 33 12.62 -14.76 9.55
C LYS A 33 12.74 -14.02 8.22
N PRO A 34 13.39 -14.62 7.21
CA PRO A 34 13.42 -14.05 5.88
C PRO A 34 12.01 -13.98 5.30
N VAL A 35 11.67 -12.86 4.66
CA VAL A 35 10.42 -12.76 3.89
C VAL A 35 10.45 -13.82 2.79
N PRO A 36 9.48 -14.77 2.74
CA PRO A 36 9.47 -15.87 1.78
C PRO A 36 9.08 -15.43 0.36
N ILE A 37 9.09 -14.12 0.08
CA ILE A 37 8.75 -13.50 -1.19
C ILE A 37 10.02 -12.89 -1.78
N GLY A 38 10.26 -13.15 -3.06
CA GLY A 38 11.38 -12.57 -3.80
C GLY A 38 11.28 -11.04 -3.90
N GLU A 39 12.41 -10.36 -4.04
CA GLU A 39 12.50 -8.89 -4.02
C GLU A 39 11.60 -8.22 -5.04
N PHE A 40 11.66 -8.70 -6.28
CA PHE A 40 10.84 -8.18 -7.37
C PHE A 40 9.35 -8.32 -7.10
N TYR A 41 8.93 -9.46 -6.56
CA TYR A 41 7.52 -9.72 -6.21
C TYR A 41 7.05 -8.83 -5.06
N PHE A 42 7.89 -8.64 -4.02
CA PHE A 42 7.57 -7.74 -2.91
C PHE A 42 7.43 -6.29 -3.38
N PHE A 43 8.37 -5.83 -4.22
CA PHE A 43 8.30 -4.50 -4.83
C PHE A 43 7.03 -4.32 -5.66
N THR A 44 6.69 -5.31 -6.50
CA THR A 44 5.47 -5.30 -7.31
C THR A 44 4.22 -5.20 -6.43
N LEU A 45 4.20 -5.91 -5.30
CA LEU A 45 3.12 -5.85 -4.32
C LEU A 45 3.00 -4.45 -3.68
N CYS A 46 4.11 -3.79 -3.35
CA CYS A 46 4.08 -2.40 -2.87
C CYS A 46 3.48 -1.46 -3.94
N VAL A 47 3.88 -1.60 -5.20
CA VAL A 47 3.32 -0.78 -6.30
C VAL A 47 1.82 -1.00 -6.45
N ILE A 48 1.35 -2.25 -6.40
CA ILE A 48 -0.09 -2.56 -6.48
C ILE A 48 -0.85 -1.91 -5.31
N LEU A 49 -0.34 -2.04 -4.08
CA LEU A 49 -0.98 -1.46 -2.90
C LEU A 49 -0.98 0.07 -2.93
N PHE A 50 0.08 0.69 -3.44
CA PHE A 50 0.13 2.14 -3.66
C PHE A 50 -0.94 2.60 -4.65
N LEU A 51 -1.06 1.92 -5.79
CA LEU A 51 -2.08 2.22 -6.80
C LEU A 51 -3.49 2.04 -6.24
N LEU A 52 -3.75 0.97 -5.49
CA LEU A 52 -5.01 0.78 -4.77
C LEU A 52 -5.30 1.91 -3.79
N GLY A 53 -4.28 2.36 -3.05
CA GLY A 53 -4.39 3.52 -2.17
C GLY A 53 -4.79 4.80 -2.93
N GLY A 54 -4.19 5.01 -4.10
CA GLY A 54 -4.55 6.09 -5.03
C GLY A 54 -6.01 6.02 -5.46
N VAL A 55 -6.46 4.86 -5.93
CA VAL A 55 -7.86 4.63 -6.30
C VAL A 55 -8.79 4.94 -5.13
N MET A 56 -8.50 4.44 -3.93
CA MET A 56 -9.34 4.67 -2.74
C MET A 56 -9.41 6.16 -2.33
N THR A 57 -8.31 6.89 -2.49
CA THR A 57 -8.18 8.31 -2.15
C THR A 57 -8.89 9.21 -3.15
N PHE A 58 -8.64 9.00 -4.43
CA PHE A 58 -9.07 9.90 -5.52
C PHE A 58 -10.40 9.52 -6.17
N THR A 59 -10.92 8.31 -5.95
CA THR A 59 -12.26 7.97 -6.45
C THR A 59 -13.28 8.91 -5.79
N PRO A 60 -14.05 9.69 -6.56
CA PRO A 60 -15.02 10.61 -6.01
C PRO A 60 -16.15 9.85 -5.30
N LYS A 61 -16.92 10.55 -4.48
CA LYS A 61 -18.21 10.01 -4.04
C LYS A 61 -19.08 9.88 -5.29
N LEU A 62 -19.53 8.67 -5.60
CA LEU A 62 -20.64 8.47 -6.53
C LEU A 62 -21.84 9.19 -5.90
N LYS A 63 -22.16 10.39 -6.40
CA LYS A 63 -23.48 10.98 -6.20
C LYS A 63 -24.40 10.17 -7.10
N SER A 64 -25.09 9.18 -6.54
CA SER A 64 -26.23 8.59 -7.24
C SER A 64 -27.26 9.70 -7.43
N PRO A 65 -27.69 10.02 -8.66
CA PRO A 65 -28.87 10.84 -8.89
C PRO A 65 -30.17 10.04 -8.73
N PHE A 66 -30.09 8.74 -8.38
CA PHE A 66 -31.19 7.84 -8.08
C PHE A 66 -31.26 7.55 -6.59
#